data_AF-A0A3Q3G3S4-F1
#
_entry.id   AF-A0A3Q3G3S4-F1
#
_cell.length_a   1.000
_cell.length_b   1.000
_cell.length_c   1.000
_cell.angle_alpha   90.00
_cell.angle_beta   90.00
_cell.angle_gamma   90.00
#
_symmetry.space_group_name_H-M   'P 1'
#
loop_
_entity.id
_entity.type
_entity.pdbx_description
1 polymer ?
#
loop_
_entity_poly.entity_id
_entity_poly.type
_entity_poly.pdbx_seq_one_letter_code
_entity_poly.pdbx_strand_id
1 'polypeptide(L)'
;RNGVSWTKEVTVFLGNVTVQLLQDWVVKVNEEVVALPFLREPYIFVERQTNTVLLNTNIGLKVLWSPRSHLEVSVPGSYKGQTCGLCGNFNSYYQDDLQMPSGQLSQSEAEFGNSWRVTNGNHALSSCRPGEDVDPCKSAGYQARKGANARCKVLKSAAFKPCHRVVPPESWYGACVYDLCACGSNSDECLCDTLEAYASQCRAAGVILQWRSASMCGE
;
A
#
# COMPACT_ATOMS: atom_id res chain seq x y z
N ARG A 1 7.51 -3.29 -15.25
CA ARG A 1 7.28 -4.45 -14.37
C ARG A 1 6.27 -5.35 -15.09
N ASN A 2 6.61 -6.59 -15.43
CA ASN A 2 5.68 -7.51 -16.12
C ASN A 2 5.03 -8.43 -15.09
N GLY A 3 3.70 -8.57 -15.14
CA GLY A 3 2.97 -9.53 -14.30
C GLY A 3 2.67 -9.10 -12.86
N VAL A 4 2.87 -7.83 -12.50
CA VAL A 4 2.48 -7.29 -11.18
C VAL A 4 1.78 -5.94 -11.34
N SER A 5 0.85 -5.64 -10.43
CA SER A 5 0.11 -4.38 -10.35
C SER A 5 0.63 -3.52 -9.19
N TRP A 6 0.35 -2.21 -9.26
CA TRP A 6 0.56 -1.28 -8.15
C TRP A 6 -0.54 -0.24 -8.17
N THR A 7 -0.82 0.35 -7.00
CA THR A 7 -1.81 1.42 -6.86
C THR A 7 -1.37 2.66 -7.63
N LYS A 8 -2.25 3.22 -8.45
CA LYS A 8 -2.01 4.46 -9.22
C LYS A 8 -2.89 5.62 -8.78
N GLU A 9 -4.02 5.28 -8.17
CA GLU A 9 -5.05 6.21 -7.78
C GLU A 9 -5.78 5.64 -6.58
N VAL A 10 -6.15 6.53 -5.66
CA VAL A 10 -6.99 6.23 -4.51
C VAL A 10 -8.14 7.21 -4.51
N THR A 11 -9.37 6.67 -4.59
CA THR A 11 -10.59 7.48 -4.54
C THR A 11 -11.32 7.20 -3.23
N VAL A 12 -11.51 8.24 -2.44
CA VAL A 12 -12.20 8.19 -1.15
C VAL A 12 -13.55 8.85 -1.29
N PHE A 13 -14.62 8.09 -1.04
CA PHE A 13 -15.99 8.58 -1.01
C PHE A 13 -16.41 8.81 0.45
N LEU A 14 -16.72 10.06 0.80
CA LEU A 14 -17.20 10.46 2.12
C LEU A 14 -18.48 11.28 1.98
N GLY A 15 -19.63 10.61 2.09
CA GLY A 15 -20.93 11.25 1.84
C GLY A 15 -21.01 11.77 0.40
N ASN A 16 -21.11 13.09 0.24
CA ASN A 16 -21.11 13.77 -1.07
C ASN A 16 -19.75 14.35 -1.47
N VAL A 17 -18.70 14.06 -0.70
CA VAL A 17 -17.33 14.49 -1.00
C VAL A 17 -16.55 13.32 -1.59
N THR A 18 -15.95 13.56 -2.75
CA THR A 18 -15.05 12.61 -3.40
C THR A 18 -13.65 13.20 -3.40
N VAL A 19 -12.69 12.48 -2.82
CA VAL A 19 -11.27 12.86 -2.83
C VAL A 19 -10.51 11.86 -3.69
N GLN A 20 -9.82 12.31 -4.73
CA GLN A 20 -8.92 11.48 -5.53
C GLN A 20 -7.48 11.86 -5.20
N LEU A 21 -6.69 10.89 -4.77
CA LEU A 21 -5.25 10.99 -4.56
C LEU A 21 -4.58 10.27 -5.72
N LEU A 22 -3.91 11.04 -6.58
CA LEU A 22 -3.28 10.55 -7.79
C LEU A 22 -1.76 10.51 -7.60
N GLN A 23 -1.06 9.85 -8.53
CA GLN A 23 0.39 9.97 -8.67
C GLN A 23 0.82 11.41 -8.94
N ASP A 24 2.12 11.68 -8.80
CA ASP A 24 2.72 12.99 -9.09
C ASP A 24 2.14 14.14 -8.24
N TRP A 25 1.71 13.82 -7.01
CA TRP A 25 1.22 14.77 -6.01
C TRP A 25 -0.10 15.47 -6.35
N VAL A 26 -0.87 14.96 -7.32
CA VAL A 26 -2.14 15.57 -7.71
C VAL A 26 -3.25 15.11 -6.77
N VAL A 27 -3.94 16.07 -6.17
CA VAL A 27 -5.15 15.84 -5.34
C VAL A 27 -6.34 16.52 -6.00
N LYS A 28 -7.43 15.78 -6.14
CA LYS A 28 -8.73 16.34 -6.57
C LYS A 28 -9.76 16.21 -5.47
N VAL A 29 -10.59 17.23 -5.30
CA VAL A 29 -11.78 17.20 -4.44
C VAL A 29 -12.97 17.57 -5.30
N ASN A 30 -13.94 16.66 -5.43
CA ASN A 30 -15.10 16.81 -6.32
C ASN A 30 -14.68 17.21 -7.76
N GLU A 31 -13.75 16.43 -8.34
CA GLU A 31 -13.20 16.59 -9.70
C GLU A 31 -12.28 17.82 -9.92
N GLU A 32 -12.23 18.76 -8.99
CA GLU A 32 -11.36 19.94 -9.06
C GLU A 32 -10.00 19.67 -8.43
N VAL A 33 -8.91 20.05 -9.11
CA VAL A 33 -7.54 19.97 -8.56
C VAL A 33 -7.38 21.05 -7.49
N VAL A 34 -6.89 20.65 -6.31
CA VAL A 34 -6.72 21.56 -5.15
C VAL A 34 -5.24 21.71 -4.77
N ALA A 35 -4.89 22.87 -4.22
CA ALA A 35 -3.60 23.10 -3.59
C ALA A 35 -3.59 22.58 -2.14
N LEU A 36 -2.45 22.09 -1.67
CA LEU A 36 -2.28 21.60 -0.29
C LEU A 36 -1.56 22.64 0.59
N PRO A 37 -1.93 22.79 1.88
CA PRO A 37 -3.00 22.08 2.56
C PRO A 37 -4.40 22.53 2.11
N PHE A 38 -5.36 21.61 2.10
CA PHE A 38 -6.74 21.85 1.73
C PHE A 38 -7.67 21.47 2.88
N LEU A 39 -8.58 22.37 3.25
CA LEU A 39 -9.59 22.15 4.28
C LEU A 39 -10.98 22.32 3.69
N ARG A 40 -11.86 21.36 3.94
CA ARG A 40 -13.30 21.48 3.69
C ARG A 40 -14.05 21.07 4.94
N GLU A 41 -14.38 22.07 5.74
CA GLU A 41 -15.10 21.85 6.99
C GLU A 41 -16.53 21.35 6.76
N PRO A 42 -17.06 20.53 7.69
CA PRO A 42 -16.35 19.84 8.76
C PRO A 42 -15.67 18.55 8.31
N TYR A 43 -15.65 18.21 7.01
CA TYR A 43 -15.46 16.85 6.52
C TYR A 43 -14.01 16.38 6.40
N ILE A 44 -13.15 17.16 5.75
CA ILE A 44 -11.81 16.69 5.33
C ILE A 44 -10.73 17.75 5.51
N PHE A 45 -9.53 17.29 5.83
CA PHE A 45 -8.29 18.05 5.80
C PHE A 45 -7.22 17.24 5.08
N VAL A 46 -6.64 17.79 4.02
CA VAL A 46 -5.60 17.15 3.21
C VAL A 46 -4.33 17.96 3.31
N GLU A 47 -3.22 17.32 3.66
CA GLU A 47 -1.92 17.97 3.79
C GLU A 47 -0.82 17.18 3.10
N ARG A 48 0.22 17.89 2.68
CA ARG A 48 1.48 17.29 2.26
C ARG A 48 2.38 17.14 3.47
N GLN A 49 2.81 15.91 3.74
CA GLN A 49 3.94 15.60 4.60
C GLN A 49 5.17 15.32 3.72
N THR A 50 6.36 15.15 4.29
CA THR A 50 7.65 15.08 3.57
C THR A 50 7.55 14.32 2.24
N ASN A 51 7.14 13.04 2.29
CA ASN A 51 7.08 12.13 1.14
C ASN A 51 5.69 11.52 0.88
N THR A 52 4.65 12.09 1.49
CA THR A 52 3.29 11.54 1.47
C THR A 52 2.24 12.64 1.50
N VAL A 53 1.04 12.31 1.03
CA VAL A 53 -0.19 13.09 1.25
C VAL A 53 -0.98 12.41 2.35
N LEU A 54 -1.41 13.16 3.36
CA LEU A 54 -2.29 12.68 4.42
C LEU A 54 -3.66 13.31 4.27
N LEU A 55 -4.68 12.47 4.05
CA LEU A 55 -6.08 12.82 4.17
C LEU A 55 -6.57 12.46 5.57
N ASN A 56 -7.06 13.44 6.31
CA ASN A 56 -7.81 13.27 7.54
C ASN A 56 -9.29 13.55 7.27
N THR A 57 -10.17 12.74 7.88
CA THR A 57 -11.61 12.91 7.80
C THR A 57 -12.21 13.07 9.19
N ASN A 58 -13.40 13.68 9.28
CA ASN A 58 -14.13 13.86 10.53
C ASN A 58 -14.62 12.56 11.18
N ILE A 59 -14.76 11.48 10.41
CA ILE A 59 -15.12 10.15 10.92
C ILE A 59 -13.89 9.37 11.44
N GLY A 60 -12.71 9.99 11.44
CA GLY A 60 -11.47 9.40 11.92
C GLY A 60 -10.78 8.47 10.91
N LEU A 61 -11.36 8.24 9.73
CA LEU A 61 -10.66 7.61 8.60
C LEU A 61 -9.48 8.51 8.19
N LYS A 62 -8.31 7.88 8.07
CA LYS A 62 -7.09 8.51 7.56
C LYS A 62 -6.57 7.71 6.38
N VAL A 63 -6.13 8.43 5.35
CA VAL A 63 -5.48 7.84 4.18
C VAL A 63 -4.12 8.49 4.00
N LEU A 64 -3.06 7.69 4.12
CA LEU A 64 -1.69 8.09 3.84
C LEU A 64 -1.32 7.54 2.45
N TRP A 65 -1.01 8.45 1.54
CA TRP A 65 -0.71 8.12 0.15
C TRP A 65 0.70 8.57 -0.20
N SER A 66 1.54 7.65 -0.68
CA SER A 66 2.77 8.02 -1.38
C SER A 66 2.39 8.45 -2.81
N PRO A 67 3.01 9.51 -3.36
CA PRO A 67 2.81 9.94 -4.75
C PRO A 67 3.18 8.90 -5.82
N ARG A 68 3.60 7.70 -5.41
CA ARG A 68 3.93 6.56 -6.27
C ARG A 68 2.89 5.46 -6.15
N SER A 69 2.91 4.66 -5.07
CA SER A 69 2.02 3.50 -4.97
C SER A 69 1.68 3.06 -3.55
N HIS A 70 2.47 3.46 -2.55
CA HIS A 70 2.23 3.06 -1.16
C HIS A 70 0.96 3.72 -0.62
N LEU A 71 0.10 2.91 0.00
CA LEU A 71 -1.18 3.32 0.55
C LEU A 71 -1.31 2.72 1.95
N GLU A 72 -1.64 3.55 2.93
CA GLU A 72 -2.11 3.10 4.24
C GLU A 72 -3.48 3.69 4.54
N VAL A 73 -4.37 2.84 5.03
CA VAL A 73 -5.71 3.21 5.48
C VAL A 73 -5.81 2.91 6.97
N SER A 74 -6.15 3.92 7.76
CA SER A 74 -6.35 3.78 9.20
C SER A 74 -7.77 4.19 9.55
N VAL A 75 -8.43 3.36 10.35
CA VAL A 75 -9.77 3.63 10.90
C VAL A 75 -9.75 3.54 12.43
N PRO A 76 -10.64 4.27 13.13
CA PRO A 76 -10.81 4.11 14.57
C PRO A 76 -11.24 2.70 14.96
N GLY A 77 -10.92 2.27 16.19
CA GLY A 77 -11.32 0.97 16.72
C GLY A 77 -12.83 0.74 16.76
N SER A 78 -13.65 1.80 16.67
CA SER A 78 -15.10 1.71 16.56
C SER A 78 -15.58 1.01 15.27
N TYR A 79 -14.72 0.87 14.26
CA TYR A 79 -15.01 0.17 13.00
C TYR A 79 -14.76 -1.35 13.10
N LYS A 80 -14.35 -1.87 14.25
CA LYS A 80 -14.06 -3.31 14.44
C LYS A 80 -15.25 -4.16 13.99
N GLY A 81 -15.01 -5.11 13.07
CA GLY A 81 -16.04 -5.99 12.52
C GLY A 81 -17.05 -5.33 11.58
N GLN A 82 -16.83 -4.06 11.19
CA GLN A 82 -17.73 -3.30 10.31
C GLN A 82 -17.11 -2.97 8.95
N THR A 83 -15.85 -3.37 8.73
CA THR A 83 -15.20 -3.20 7.42
C THR A 83 -15.44 -4.41 6.54
N CYS A 84 -15.22 -4.23 5.25
CA CYS A 84 -15.13 -5.28 4.26
C CYS A 84 -14.24 -4.79 3.11
N GLY A 85 -13.86 -5.69 2.20
CA GLY A 85 -13.00 -5.37 1.06
C GLY A 85 -11.64 -6.03 1.15
N LEU A 86 -10.70 -5.54 0.33
CA LEU A 86 -9.34 -6.09 0.23
C LEU A 86 -8.52 -5.98 1.54
N CYS A 87 -8.94 -5.13 2.48
CA CYS A 87 -8.32 -4.97 3.79
C CYS A 87 -8.98 -5.82 4.89
N GLY A 88 -9.87 -6.74 4.52
CA GLY A 88 -10.54 -7.64 5.45
C GLY A 88 -11.68 -6.99 6.26
N ASN A 89 -12.13 -7.70 7.28
CA ASN A 89 -13.30 -7.33 8.09
C ASN A 89 -12.95 -6.65 9.43
N PHE A 90 -11.65 -6.48 9.70
CA PHE A 90 -11.13 -5.83 10.89
C PHE A 90 -11.66 -6.44 12.20
N ASN A 91 -11.85 -7.77 12.27
CA ASN A 91 -12.33 -8.47 13.47
C ASN A 91 -11.22 -9.02 14.38
N SER A 92 -9.95 -8.88 13.98
CA SER A 92 -8.73 -9.43 14.60
C SER A 92 -8.43 -10.92 14.31
N TYR A 93 -9.11 -11.54 13.34
CA TYR A 93 -8.91 -12.93 12.92
C TYR A 93 -8.44 -13.00 11.47
N TYR A 94 -7.13 -12.92 11.23
CA TYR A 94 -6.55 -12.89 9.88
C TYR A 94 -6.90 -14.09 8.97
N GLN A 95 -7.38 -15.20 9.56
CA GLN A 95 -7.74 -16.41 8.85
C GLN A 95 -9.01 -16.27 8.00
N ASP A 96 -9.85 -15.26 8.28
CA ASP A 96 -11.08 -14.99 7.55
C ASP A 96 -11.01 -13.74 6.67
N ASP A 97 -9.86 -13.06 6.59
CA ASP A 97 -9.72 -11.79 5.87
C ASP A 97 -9.86 -11.94 4.34
N LEU A 98 -9.67 -13.14 3.79
CA LEU A 98 -9.94 -13.44 2.37
C LEU A 98 -11.43 -13.71 2.09
N GLN A 99 -12.32 -12.98 2.77
CA GLN A 99 -13.76 -13.07 2.59
C GLN A 99 -14.23 -12.25 1.38
N MET A 100 -14.83 -12.93 0.41
CA MET A 100 -15.41 -12.30 -0.78
C MET A 100 -16.73 -11.57 -0.45
N PRO A 101 -17.24 -10.70 -1.35
CA PRO A 101 -18.54 -10.03 -1.15
C PRO A 101 -19.72 -10.97 -0.93
N SER A 102 -19.62 -12.23 -1.39
CA SER A 102 -20.62 -13.29 -1.15
C SER A 102 -20.65 -13.80 0.28
N GLY A 103 -19.69 -13.40 1.13
CA GLY A 103 -19.48 -13.92 2.48
C GLY A 103 -18.66 -15.22 2.53
N GLN A 104 -18.30 -15.81 1.38
CA GLN A 104 -17.48 -17.00 1.30
C GLN A 104 -15.99 -16.68 1.40
N LEU A 105 -15.22 -17.58 2.01
CA LEU A 105 -13.75 -17.49 2.03
C LEU A 105 -13.19 -18.01 0.71
N SER A 106 -12.33 -17.21 0.09
CA SER A 106 -11.59 -17.62 -1.10
C SER A 106 -10.44 -18.55 -0.74
N GLN A 107 -10.06 -19.42 -1.68
CA GLN A 107 -8.89 -20.30 -1.57
C GLN A 107 -7.64 -19.72 -2.23
N SER A 108 -7.74 -18.57 -2.92
CA SER A 108 -6.60 -17.94 -3.58
C SER A 108 -6.65 -16.41 -3.51
N GLU A 109 -5.49 -15.77 -3.50
CA GLU A 109 -5.38 -14.32 -3.38
C GLU A 109 -5.90 -13.63 -4.65
N ALA A 110 -5.67 -14.22 -5.82
CA ALA A 110 -6.22 -13.73 -7.08
C ALA A 110 -7.75 -13.82 -7.13
N GLU A 111 -8.35 -14.92 -6.71
CA GLU A 111 -9.82 -15.05 -6.67
C GLU A 111 -10.41 -14.00 -5.71
N PHE A 112 -9.87 -13.89 -4.50
CA PHE A 112 -10.26 -12.86 -3.53
C PHE A 112 -10.16 -11.45 -4.14
N GLY A 113 -9.01 -11.09 -4.72
CA GLY A 113 -8.80 -9.78 -5.34
C GLY A 113 -9.76 -9.48 -6.47
N ASN A 114 -10.00 -10.46 -7.34
CA ASN A 114 -10.92 -10.35 -8.48
C ASN A 114 -12.38 -10.18 -8.03
N SER A 115 -12.77 -10.78 -6.90
CA SER A 115 -14.14 -10.69 -6.36
C SER A 115 -14.54 -9.28 -5.93
N TRP A 116 -13.56 -8.45 -5.55
CA TRP A 116 -13.74 -7.06 -5.11
C TRP A 116 -13.62 -6.02 -6.24
N ARG A 117 -13.51 -6.46 -7.49
CA ARG A 117 -13.37 -5.56 -8.64
C ARG A 117 -14.62 -4.68 -8.81
N VAL A 118 -14.44 -3.36 -8.78
CA VAL A 118 -15.51 -2.38 -9.02
C VAL A 118 -15.81 -2.29 -10.51
N THR A 119 -17.06 -2.57 -10.90
CA THR A 119 -17.54 -2.42 -12.28
C THR A 119 -18.09 -1.00 -12.49
N ASN A 120 -17.23 -0.02 -12.74
CA ASN A 120 -17.71 1.35 -12.92
C ASN A 120 -18.28 1.55 -14.34
N GLY A 121 -19.56 1.95 -14.43
CA GLY A 121 -20.39 1.90 -15.65
C GLY A 121 -19.96 2.75 -16.86
N ASN A 122 -18.89 3.54 -16.78
CA ASN A 122 -18.45 4.44 -17.86
C ASN A 122 -16.96 4.29 -18.25
N HIS A 123 -16.16 3.47 -17.54
CA HIS A 123 -14.83 3.09 -17.99
C HIS A 123 -14.90 1.68 -18.51
N ALA A 124 -14.78 1.51 -19.83
CA ALA A 124 -14.90 0.23 -20.52
C ALA A 124 -14.16 -0.89 -19.76
N LEU A 125 -14.93 -1.75 -19.11
CA LEU A 125 -14.49 -2.92 -18.35
C LEU A 125 -13.77 -3.98 -19.22
N SER A 126 -13.67 -3.74 -20.52
CA SER A 126 -13.02 -4.64 -21.48
C SER A 126 -11.50 -4.71 -21.32
N SER A 127 -10.86 -3.80 -20.56
CA SER A 127 -9.41 -3.75 -20.39
C SER A 127 -8.90 -4.38 -19.08
N CYS A 128 -9.76 -4.62 -18.08
CA CYS A 128 -9.35 -5.17 -16.79
C CYS A 128 -9.47 -6.70 -16.79
N ARG A 129 -8.40 -7.38 -17.26
CA ARG A 129 -8.30 -8.84 -17.17
C ARG A 129 -8.25 -9.28 -15.70
N PRO A 130 -8.87 -10.43 -15.35
CA PRO A 130 -8.70 -11.01 -14.02
C PRO A 130 -7.22 -11.17 -13.67
N GLY A 131 -6.87 -10.87 -12.43
CA GLY A 131 -5.56 -11.20 -11.88
C GLY A 131 -5.39 -12.71 -11.77
N GLU A 132 -4.14 -13.16 -11.79
CA GLU A 132 -3.74 -14.55 -11.63
C GLU A 132 -2.75 -14.65 -10.47
N ASP A 133 -2.74 -15.78 -9.77
CA ASP A 133 -1.74 -16.05 -8.75
C ASP A 133 -0.39 -16.29 -9.43
N VAL A 134 0.57 -15.41 -9.19
CA VAL A 134 1.88 -15.43 -9.83
C VAL A 134 3.01 -15.47 -8.79
N ASP A 135 4.11 -16.15 -9.13
CA ASP A 135 5.37 -16.07 -8.39
C ASP A 135 6.44 -15.45 -9.31
N PRO A 136 6.72 -14.14 -9.18
CA PRO A 136 7.72 -13.43 -9.96
C PRO A 136 9.13 -14.01 -9.78
N CYS A 137 9.46 -14.57 -8.62
CA CYS A 137 10.77 -15.17 -8.40
C CYS A 137 10.91 -16.53 -9.10
N LYS A 138 9.81 -17.27 -9.26
CA LYS A 138 9.80 -18.51 -10.05
C LYS A 138 10.05 -18.22 -11.53
N SER A 139 9.41 -17.20 -12.10
CA SER A 139 9.58 -16.81 -13.50
C SER A 139 10.93 -16.13 -13.77
N ALA A 140 11.41 -15.29 -12.86
CA ALA A 140 12.71 -14.61 -12.98
C ALA A 140 13.92 -15.54 -12.72
N GLY A 141 13.70 -16.67 -12.04
CA GLY A 141 14.70 -17.71 -11.81
C GLY A 141 15.62 -17.48 -10.61
N TYR A 142 16.49 -18.47 -10.36
CA TYR A 142 17.30 -18.56 -9.14
C TYR A 142 18.22 -17.35 -8.91
N GLN A 143 18.86 -16.82 -9.96
CA GLN A 143 19.80 -15.70 -9.81
C GLN A 143 19.07 -14.42 -9.37
N ALA A 144 17.90 -14.13 -9.94
CA ALA A 144 17.07 -13.00 -9.53
C ALA A 144 16.66 -13.13 -8.06
N ARG A 145 16.16 -14.31 -7.65
CA ARG A 145 15.79 -14.59 -6.26
C ARG A 145 16.98 -14.45 -5.31
N LYS A 146 18.17 -14.93 -5.69
CA LYS A 146 19.39 -14.81 -4.89
C LYS A 146 19.82 -13.34 -4.72
N GLY A 147 19.79 -12.57 -5.80
CA GLY A 147 20.08 -11.14 -5.78
C GLY A 147 19.09 -10.34 -4.93
N ALA A 148 17.80 -10.61 -5.10
CA ALA A 148 16.72 -10.02 -4.29
C ALA A 148 16.94 -10.31 -2.80
N ASN A 149 17.22 -11.57 -2.43
CA ASN A 149 17.55 -11.93 -1.05
C ASN A 149 18.74 -11.14 -0.50
N ALA A 150 19.83 -11.04 -1.26
CA ALA A 150 21.01 -10.31 -0.81
C ALA A 150 20.70 -8.85 -0.51
N ARG A 151 19.85 -8.21 -1.32
CA ARG A 151 19.50 -6.79 -1.19
C ARG A 151 18.48 -6.54 -0.09
N CYS A 152 17.47 -7.41 0.06
CA CYS A 152 16.46 -7.30 1.12
C CYS A 152 17.01 -7.53 2.53
N LYS A 153 18.24 -8.05 2.69
CA LYS A 153 18.91 -8.17 3.99
C LYS A 153 19.05 -6.85 4.75
N VAL A 154 18.98 -5.73 4.06
CA VAL A 154 18.98 -4.39 4.69
C VAL A 154 17.86 -4.24 5.72
N LEU A 155 16.68 -4.86 5.53
CA LEU A 155 15.58 -4.87 6.51
C LEU A 155 15.98 -5.52 7.85
N LYS A 156 17.01 -6.38 7.83
CA LYS A 156 17.57 -7.07 8.99
C LYS A 156 18.86 -6.43 9.51
N SER A 157 19.27 -5.29 8.95
CA SER A 157 20.47 -4.57 9.36
C SER A 157 20.30 -3.83 10.69
N ALA A 158 21.41 -3.31 11.22
CA ALA A 158 21.39 -2.49 12.45
C ALA A 158 20.49 -1.25 12.33
N ALA A 159 20.32 -0.69 11.14
CA ALA A 159 19.49 0.49 10.91
C ALA A 159 18.01 0.24 11.20
N PHE A 160 17.53 -0.99 10.97
CA PHE A 160 16.12 -1.37 11.17
C PHE A 160 15.88 -2.19 12.44
N LYS A 161 16.95 -2.71 13.06
CA LYS A 161 16.90 -3.53 14.29
C LYS A 161 16.04 -2.93 15.42
N PRO A 162 16.05 -1.60 15.70
CA PRO A 162 15.21 -1.03 16.75
C PRO A 162 13.70 -1.27 16.56
N CYS A 163 13.25 -1.47 15.33
CA CYS A 163 11.84 -1.66 15.01
C CYS A 163 11.37 -3.12 15.09
N HIS A 164 12.28 -4.10 14.99
CA HIS A 164 11.93 -5.53 14.88
C HIS A 164 11.06 -6.04 16.03
N ARG A 165 11.14 -5.43 17.22
CA ARG A 165 10.32 -5.78 18.38
C ARG A 165 8.85 -5.39 18.23
N VAL A 166 8.57 -4.30 17.52
CA VAL A 166 7.22 -3.73 17.37
C VAL A 166 6.61 -4.03 16.02
N VAL A 167 7.43 -4.20 14.98
CA VAL A 167 7.02 -4.65 13.65
C VAL A 167 7.97 -5.77 13.20
N PRO A 168 7.55 -7.05 13.25
CA PRO A 168 8.38 -8.17 12.80
C PRO A 168 8.77 -8.03 11.32
N PRO A 169 10.05 -8.22 10.94
CA PRO A 169 10.53 -7.96 9.59
C PRO A 169 10.25 -9.10 8.58
N GLU A 170 9.75 -10.26 9.00
CA GLU A 170 9.69 -11.47 8.17
C GLU A 170 8.78 -11.31 6.95
N SER A 171 7.55 -10.81 7.15
CA SER A 171 6.59 -10.57 6.05
C SER A 171 7.11 -9.51 5.08
N TRP A 172 7.68 -8.43 5.62
CA TRP A 172 8.31 -7.35 4.84
C TRP A 172 9.51 -7.82 4.03
N TYR A 173 10.32 -8.72 4.58
CA TYR A 173 11.44 -9.34 3.87
C TYR A 173 10.93 -10.22 2.72
N GLY A 174 9.88 -11.00 2.94
CA GLY A 174 9.23 -11.79 1.90
C GLY A 174 8.69 -10.93 0.76
N ALA A 175 7.94 -9.88 1.10
CA ALA A 175 7.42 -8.90 0.15
C ALA A 175 8.53 -8.20 -0.64
N CYS A 176 9.60 -7.77 0.02
CA CYS A 176 10.78 -7.19 -0.63
C CYS A 176 11.37 -8.13 -1.69
N VAL A 177 11.54 -9.42 -1.36
CA VAL A 177 12.11 -10.38 -2.30
C VAL A 177 11.19 -10.58 -3.50
N TYR A 178 9.88 -10.69 -3.26
CA TYR A 178 8.85 -10.78 -4.30
C TYR A 178 8.90 -9.58 -5.25
N ASP A 179 8.89 -8.35 -4.70
CA ASP A 179 8.91 -7.11 -5.48
C ASP A 179 10.19 -6.98 -6.30
N LEU A 180 11.36 -7.29 -5.72
CA LEU A 180 12.62 -7.22 -6.45
C LEU A 180 12.71 -8.24 -7.60
N CYS A 181 12.09 -9.41 -7.46
CA CYS A 181 11.96 -10.35 -8.58
C CYS A 181 11.05 -9.81 -9.68
N ALA A 182 9.99 -9.06 -9.33
CA ALA A 182 9.05 -8.48 -10.28
C ALA A 182 9.56 -7.19 -10.97
N CYS A 183 10.47 -6.47 -10.32
CA CYS A 183 10.91 -5.16 -10.77
C CYS A 183 11.91 -5.15 -11.93
N GLY A 184 12.59 -6.27 -12.19
CA GLY A 184 13.60 -6.35 -13.24
C GLY A 184 14.71 -5.30 -13.06
N SER A 185 14.89 -4.42 -14.05
CA SER A 185 15.92 -3.36 -14.02
C SER A 185 15.68 -2.27 -12.96
N ASN A 186 14.44 -2.00 -12.56
CA ASN A 186 14.09 -0.89 -11.65
C ASN A 186 14.20 -1.29 -10.17
N SER A 187 15.17 -2.14 -9.87
CA SER A 187 15.24 -2.86 -8.61
C SER A 187 15.72 -1.99 -7.43
N ASP A 188 16.43 -0.88 -7.67
CA ASP A 188 16.78 0.09 -6.60
C ASP A 188 15.57 0.89 -6.12
N GLU A 189 14.75 1.36 -7.05
CA GLU A 189 13.53 2.09 -6.73
C GLU A 189 12.56 1.23 -5.90
N CYS A 190 12.32 -0.02 -6.33
CA CYS A 190 11.46 -0.95 -5.60
C CYS A 190 11.97 -1.31 -4.21
N LEU A 191 13.30 -1.41 -4.06
CA LEU A 191 13.89 -1.61 -2.74
C LEU A 191 13.55 -0.40 -1.86
N CYS A 192 13.80 0.81 -2.33
CA CYS A 192 13.53 2.03 -1.57
C CYS A 192 12.06 2.20 -1.20
N ASP A 193 11.13 1.81 -2.09
CA ASP A 193 9.69 1.79 -1.79
C ASP A 193 9.38 0.87 -0.60
N THR A 194 9.95 -0.34 -0.63
CA THR A 194 9.75 -1.33 0.44
C THR A 194 10.34 -0.86 1.76
N LEU A 195 11.53 -0.25 1.73
CA LEU A 195 12.19 0.26 2.93
C LEU A 195 11.45 1.45 3.55
N GLU A 196 10.93 2.37 2.72
CA GLU A 196 10.11 3.47 3.22
C GLU A 196 8.80 2.96 3.81
N ALA A 197 8.14 1.99 3.17
CA ALA A 197 6.92 1.40 3.69
C ALA A 197 7.15 0.73 5.06
N TYR A 198 8.23 -0.04 5.22
CA TYR A 198 8.57 -0.64 6.51
C TYR A 198 8.93 0.44 7.56
N ALA A 199 9.71 1.45 7.18
CA ALA A 199 10.03 2.56 8.08
C ALA A 199 8.81 3.39 8.50
N SER A 200 7.81 3.53 7.62
CA SER A 200 6.51 4.15 7.92
C SER A 200 5.78 3.39 9.02
N GLN A 201 5.73 2.06 8.92
CA GLN A 201 5.11 1.21 9.93
C GLN A 201 5.86 1.25 11.27
N CYS A 202 7.20 1.31 11.23
CA CYS A 202 8.01 1.54 12.42
C CYS A 202 7.65 2.87 13.10
N ARG A 203 7.51 3.94 12.31
CA ARG A 203 7.12 5.27 12.80
C ARG A 203 5.73 5.24 13.42
N ALA A 204 4.77 4.56 12.79
CA ALA A 204 3.42 4.38 13.32
C ALA A 204 3.42 3.60 14.66
N ALA A 205 4.35 2.64 14.81
CA ALA A 205 4.58 1.92 16.06
C ALA A 205 5.45 2.69 17.09
N GLY A 206 5.78 3.96 16.83
CA GLY A 206 6.52 4.83 17.74
C GLY A 206 8.04 4.72 17.65
N VAL A 207 8.59 4.06 16.63
CA VAL A 207 10.03 3.90 16.41
C VAL A 207 10.48 4.68 15.18
N ILE A 208 11.21 5.77 15.39
CA ILE A 208 11.78 6.59 14.31
C ILE A 208 13.16 6.03 13.93
N LEU A 209 13.30 5.59 12.68
CA LEU A 209 14.55 5.03 12.16
C LEU A 209 15.32 6.06 11.33
N GLN A 210 16.64 6.11 11.52
CA GLN A 210 17.57 6.86 10.66
C GLN A 210 18.23 5.89 9.69
N TRP A 211 17.53 5.59 8.60
CA TRP A 211 17.96 4.56 7.65
C TRP A 211 18.42 5.13 6.30
N ARG A 212 17.96 6.31 5.87
CA ARG A 212 18.41 6.90 4.60
C ARG A 212 19.85 7.40 4.70
N SER A 213 20.62 7.23 3.62
CA SER A 213 21.98 7.76 3.49
C SER A 213 22.32 8.00 2.02
N ALA A 214 23.41 8.71 1.72
CA ALA A 214 23.85 8.95 0.34
C ALA A 214 24.04 7.65 -0.48
N SER A 215 24.38 6.54 0.19
CA SER A 215 24.52 5.22 -0.42
C SER A 215 23.26 4.34 -0.34
N MET A 216 22.18 4.80 0.30
CA MET A 216 20.98 4.01 0.53
C MET A 216 19.73 4.89 0.51
N CYS A 217 19.06 4.91 -0.65
CA CYS A 217 17.81 5.66 -0.86
C CYS A 217 17.93 7.13 -0.40
N GLY A 218 19.11 7.72 -0.58
CA GLY A 218 19.34 9.15 -0.41
C GLY A 218 18.66 9.89 -1.55
N GLU A 219 18.04 11.02 -1.23
CA GLU A 219 17.68 12.02 -2.23
C GLU A 219 18.95 12.73 -2.72
#